data_AF-A0A1Y0EI76-F1
#
_entry.id   AF-A0A1Y0EI76-F1
#
_cell.length_a   1.000
_cell.length_b   1.000
_cell.length_c   1.000
_cell.angle_alpha   90.00
_cell.angle_beta   90.00
_cell.angle_gamma   90.00
#
_symmetry.space_group_name_H-M   'P 1'
#
loop_
_entity.id
_entity.type
_entity.pdbx_description
1 polymer ?
#
loop_
_entity_poly.entity_id
_entity_poly.type
_entity_poly.pdbx_seq_one_letter_code
_entity_poly.pdbx_strand_id
1 'polypeptide(L)'
;MKNLAGNLDDHARASRRWFSNLLWLAFPAASEHDLAHKAARVLDVSPRQVRNWLRCENDASLRYVTLVMAIAGAEAALKRFAA
;
A
#
# COMPACT_ATOMS: atom_id res chain seq x y z
N MET A 1 -0.20 24.44 25.10
CA MET A 1 -1.23 24.00 24.13
C MET A 1 -0.66 22.85 23.31
N LYS A 2 -1.28 21.67 23.34
CA LYS A 2 -0.85 20.50 22.55
C LYS A 2 -1.28 20.75 21.10
N ASN A 3 -0.33 20.87 20.18
CA ASN A 3 -0.64 21.15 18.78
C ASN A 3 -1.17 19.87 18.12
N LEU A 4 -2.49 19.70 18.15
CA LEU A 4 -3.18 18.51 17.64
C LEU A 4 -3.08 18.39 16.12
N ALA A 5 -2.93 19.52 15.41
CA ALA A 5 -2.84 19.55 13.96
C ALA A 5 -1.55 18.88 13.46
N GLY A 6 -0.40 19.18 14.08
CA GLY A 6 0.87 18.52 13.71
C GLY A 6 0.82 17.00 13.92
N ASN A 7 0.17 16.54 14.98
CA ASN A 7 0.05 15.10 15.25
C ASN A 7 -0.82 14.38 14.20
N LEU A 8 -1.90 15.00 13.73
CA LEU A 8 -2.79 14.41 12.71
C LEU A 8 -2.09 14.27 11.35
N ASP A 9 -1.32 15.28 10.95
CA ASP A 9 -0.57 15.25 9.69
C ASP A 9 0.53 14.19 9.70
N ASP A 10 1.22 14.04 10.84
CA ASP A 10 2.23 13.00 11.04
C ASP A 10 1.61 11.59 11.00
N HIS A 11 0.44 11.41 11.62
CA HIS A 11 -0.31 10.15 11.54
C HIS A 11 -0.72 9.81 10.11
N ALA A 12 -1.28 10.75 9.36
CA ALA A 12 -1.68 10.52 7.97
C ALA A 12 -0.47 10.12 7.09
N ARG A 13 0.66 10.81 7.24
CA ARG A 13 1.90 10.48 6.53
C ARG A 13 2.41 9.09 6.89
N ALA A 14 2.39 8.73 8.16
CA ALA A 14 2.79 7.41 8.64
C ALA A 14 1.87 6.31 8.07
N SER A 15 0.55 6.51 8.08
CA SER A 15 -0.42 5.57 7.51
C SER A 15 -0.21 5.35 6.01
N ARG A 16 0.02 6.41 5.24
CA ARG A 16 0.30 6.29 3.79
C ARG A 16 1.61 5.56 3.53
N ARG A 17 2.65 5.85 4.31
CA ARG A 17 3.95 5.17 4.17
C ARG A 17 3.85 3.67 4.49
N TRP A 18 3.10 3.33 5.54
CA TRP A 18 2.80 1.95 5.88
C TRP A 18 2.04 1.24 4.75
N PHE A 19 1.01 1.89 4.19
CA PHE A 19 0.24 1.31 3.09
C PHE A 19 1.08 1.13 1.82
N SER A 20 1.97 2.07 1.51
CA SER A 20 2.94 1.94 0.40
C SER A 20 3.84 0.71 0.59
N ASN A 21 4.35 0.47 1.80
CA ASN A 21 5.14 -0.73 2.09
C ASN A 21 4.32 -2.03 1.94
N LEU A 22 3.04 -2.01 2.32
CA LEU A 22 2.15 -3.15 2.13
C LEU A 22 1.90 -3.47 0.66
N LEU A 23 1.79 -2.45 -0.20
CA LEU A 23 1.68 -2.67 -1.65
C LEU A 23 2.90 -3.41 -2.19
N TRP A 24 4.12 -3.07 -1.74
CA TRP A 24 5.35 -3.79 -2.10
C TRP A 24 5.37 -5.24 -1.62
N LEU A 25 4.82 -5.49 -0.43
CA LEU A 25 4.71 -6.84 0.11
C LEU A 25 3.68 -7.68 -0.64
N ALA A 26 2.50 -7.11 -0.94
CA ALA A 26 1.41 -7.76 -1.64
C ALA A 26 1.70 -8.00 -3.12
N PHE A 27 2.44 -7.10 -3.76
CA PHE A 27 2.74 -7.16 -5.19
C PHE A 27 4.24 -7.01 -5.44
N PRO A 28 5.07 -8.01 -5.09
CA PRO A 28 6.50 -7.97 -5.37
C PRO A 28 6.75 -7.71 -6.86
N ALA A 29 7.61 -6.74 -7.14
CA ALA A 29 7.99 -6.27 -8.48
C ALA A 29 9.38 -5.62 -8.46
N ALA A 30 9.97 -5.40 -9.63
CA ALA A 30 11.32 -4.81 -9.75
C ALA A 30 11.32 -3.27 -9.71
N SER A 31 10.18 -2.63 -10.00
CA SER A 31 10.07 -1.17 -10.10
C SER A 31 8.69 -0.66 -9.67
N GLU A 32 8.59 0.64 -9.35
CA GLU A 32 7.30 1.31 -9.05
C GLU A 32 6.32 1.18 -10.22
N HIS A 33 6.84 1.25 -11.45
CA HIS A 33 6.04 1.12 -12.66
C HIS A 33 5.41 -0.27 -12.77
N ASP A 34 6.22 -1.32 -12.62
CA ASP A 34 5.76 -2.70 -12.71
C ASP A 34 4.77 -3.04 -11.59
N LEU A 35 5.06 -2.59 -10.37
CA LEU A 35 4.14 -2.75 -9.24
C LEU A 35 2.80 -2.10 -9.56
N ALA A 36 2.80 -0.84 -10.02
CA ALA A 36 1.59 -0.10 -10.31
C ALA A 36 0.72 -0.82 -11.35
N HIS A 37 1.33 -1.37 -12.41
CA HIS A 37 0.59 -2.14 -13.42
C HIS A 37 0.11 -3.50 -12.91
N LYS A 38 0.87 -4.19 -12.05
CA LYS A 38 0.48 -5.46 -11.43
C LYS A 38 -0.69 -5.28 -10.47
N ALA A 39 -0.56 -4.36 -9.50
CA ALA A 39 -1.57 -4.10 -8.49
C ALA A 39 -2.86 -3.53 -9.09
N ALA A 40 -2.75 -2.63 -10.08
CA ALA A 40 -3.92 -2.04 -10.77
C ALA A 40 -4.87 -3.10 -11.35
N ARG A 41 -4.30 -4.14 -11.97
CA ARG A 41 -5.11 -5.24 -12.54
C ARG A 41 -5.83 -6.06 -11.48
N VAL A 42 -5.18 -6.32 -10.34
CA VAL A 42 -5.77 -7.14 -9.25
C VAL A 42 -6.79 -6.35 -8.45
N LEU A 43 -6.53 -5.06 -8.21
CA LEU A 43 -7.38 -4.19 -7.41
C LEU A 43 -8.48 -3.49 -8.22
N ASP A 44 -8.50 -3.67 -9.54
CA ASP A 44 -9.44 -3.03 -10.48
C ASP A 44 -9.45 -1.49 -10.36
N VAL A 45 -8.25 -0.90 -10.39
CA VAL A 45 -8.04 0.56 -10.34
C VAL A 45 -7.03 1.00 -11.41
N SER A 46 -6.92 2.31 -11.64
CA SER A 46 -5.91 2.81 -12.58
C SER A 46 -4.47 2.66 -12.02
N PRO A 47 -3.45 2.41 -12.87
CA PRO A 47 -2.05 2.44 -12.43
C PRO A 47 -1.63 3.79 -11.83
N ARG A 48 -2.27 4.89 -12.27
CA ARG A 48 -2.05 6.22 -11.68
C ARG A 48 -2.46 6.24 -10.20
N GLN A 49 -3.63 5.70 -9.88
CA GLN A 49 -4.11 5.64 -8.50
C GLN A 49 -3.17 4.85 -7.59
N VAL A 50 -2.62 3.74 -8.09
CA VAL A 50 -1.60 2.98 -7.35
C VAL A 50 -0.32 3.79 -7.15
N ARG A 51 0.17 4.50 -8.17
CA ARG A 51 1.34 5.39 -8.02
C ARG A 51 1.11 6.49 -6.99
N ASN A 52 -0.08 7.08 -6.95
CA ASN A 52 -0.41 8.09 -5.94
C ASN A 52 -0.35 7.49 -4.52
N TRP A 53 -0.78 6.24 -4.32
CA TRP A 53 -0.64 5.55 -3.04
C TRP A 53 0.83 5.26 -2.70
N LEU A 54 1.61 4.76 -3.67
CA LEU A 54 3.04 4.48 -3.48
C LEU A 54 3.83 5.73 -3.07
N ARG A 55 3.50 6.87 -3.69
CA ARG A 55 4.10 8.18 -3.42
C ARG A 55 3.50 8.90 -2.21
N CYS A 56 2.57 8.26 -1.49
CA CYS A 56 1.89 8.81 -0.32
C CYS A 56 1.13 10.13 -0.60
N GLU A 57 0.72 10.35 -1.85
CA GLU A 57 -0.02 11.53 -2.29
C GLU A 57 -1.49 11.46 -1.85
N ASN A 58 -2.07 10.25 -1.88
CA ASN A 58 -3.47 10.01 -1.56
C ASN A 58 -3.63 8.86 -0.55
N ASP A 59 -4.71 8.90 0.22
CA ASP A 59 -5.14 7.78 1.04
C ASP A 59 -5.84 6.71 0.20
N ALA A 60 -5.71 5.46 0.64
CA ALA A 60 -6.52 4.36 0.14
C ALA A 60 -7.78 4.23 0.98
N SER A 61 -8.91 3.92 0.33
CA SER A 61 -10.13 3.57 1.07
C SER A 61 -9.93 2.25 1.81
N LEU A 62 -10.71 2.04 2.87
CA LEU A 62 -10.62 0.84 3.71
C LEU A 62 -10.74 -0.46 2.90
N ARG A 63 -11.57 -0.47 1.85
CA ARG A 63 -11.68 -1.61 0.91
C ARG A 63 -10.32 -2.02 0.35
N TYR A 64 -9.54 -1.08 -0.17
CA TYR A 64 -8.23 -1.38 -0.75
C TYR A 64 -7.21 -1.74 0.32
N VAL A 65 -7.27 -1.10 1.49
CA VAL A 65 -6.43 -1.46 2.64
C VAL A 65 -6.65 -2.93 3.02
N THR A 66 -7.89 -3.37 3.17
CA THR A 66 -8.22 -4.76 3.53
C THR A 66 -7.78 -5.75 2.46
N LEU A 67 -8.02 -5.45 1.17
CA LEU A 67 -7.59 -6.34 0.07
C LEU A 67 -6.07 -6.49 0.03
N VAL A 68 -5.32 -5.39 0.10
CA VAL A 68 -3.85 -5.42 0.07
C VAL A 68 -3.29 -6.14 1.30
N MET A 69 -3.87 -5.91 2.48
CA MET A 69 -3.49 -6.64 3.71
C MET A 69 -3.68 -8.16 3.55
N ALA A 70 -4.80 -8.61 2.99
CA ALA A 70 -5.08 -10.03 2.77
C ALA A 70 -4.05 -10.65 1.79
N ILE A 71 -3.76 -9.96 0.69
CA ILE A 71 -2.78 -10.43 -0.31
C ILE A 71 -1.37 -10.46 0.29
N ALA A 72 -0.96 -9.40 1.00
CA ALA A 72 0.34 -9.35 1.68
C ALA A 72 0.51 -10.46 2.71
N GLY A 73 -0.55 -10.76 3.48
CA GLY A 73 -0.56 -11.88 4.42
C GLY A 73 -0.40 -13.24 3.74
N ALA A 74 -1.10 -13.46 2.62
CA ALA A 74 -0.97 -14.68 1.83
C ALA A 74 0.45 -14.85 1.25
N GLU A 75 1.03 -13.78 0.70
CA GLU A 75 2.41 -13.77 0.20
C GLU A 75 3.43 -14.09 1.30
N ALA A 76 3.27 -13.50 2.49
CA ALA A 76 4.15 -13.77 3.63
C ALA A 76 4.03 -15.22 4.12
N ALA A 77 2.81 -15.77 4.20
CA ALA A 77 2.57 -17.16 4.58
C ALA A 77 3.18 -18.12 3.57
N LEU A 78 2.98 -17.89 2.26
CA LEU A 78 3.51 -18.74 1.21
C LEU A 78 5.05 -18.79 1.23
N LYS A 79 5.71 -17.62 1.39
CA LYS A 79 7.17 -17.55 1.55
C LYS A 79 7.68 -18.36 2.74
N ARG A 80 6.91 -18.44 3.83
CA ARG A 80 7.28 -19.23 5.02
C ARG A 80 7.22 -20.74 4.78
N PHE A 81 6.34 -21.21 3.90
CA PHE A 81 6.21 -22.63 3.54
C PHE A 81 7.18 -23.06 2.44
N ALA A 82 7.64 -22.13 1.61
CA ALA A 82 8.58 -22.40 0.52
C ALA A 82 10.06 -22.38 0.97
N ALA A 83 10.33 -22.11 2.25
CA ALA A 83 11.65 -22.05 2.89
C ALA A 83 11.83 -23.22 3.87
#